data_AF-A0A2D7B1R2-F1
#
_entry.id   AF-A0A2D7B1R2-F1
#
_cell.length_a   1.000
_cell.length_b   1.000
_cell.length_c   1.000
_cell.angle_alpha   90.00
_cell.angle_beta   90.00
_cell.angle_gamma   90.00
#
_symmetry.space_group_name_H-M   'P 1'
#
loop_
_entity.id
_entity.type
_entity.pdbx_description
1 polymer ?
#
loop_
_entity_poly.entity_id
_entity_poly.type
_entity_poly.pdbx_seq_one_letter_code
_entity_poly.pdbx_strand_id
1 'polypeptide(L)'
;MDKAYQHTPDRPWIFRTYAGHSTATKSNELYRGNLAKGQTGLSIAFDLPTQTAYDADHILSKGEVGKVGVPVKHLGDMRLLFDQLPLEEMNTSMTINAPAAWMLALYVALADERGDDRKKLRGTTQNDIVKEYLSRGTYVF
;
A
#
# COMPACT_ATOMS: atom_id res chain seq x y z
N MET A 1 19.29 -36.94 4.63
CA MET A 1 20.15 -36.48 5.74
C MET A 1 19.37 -35.42 6.50
N ASP A 2 18.65 -35.82 7.55
CA ASP A 2 17.99 -34.89 8.45
C ASP A 2 19.02 -34.33 9.42
N LYS A 3 19.53 -33.13 9.12
CA LYS A 3 20.26 -32.36 10.13
C LYS A 3 19.21 -31.67 11.01
N ALA A 4 19.12 -32.10 12.27
CA ALA A 4 18.31 -31.41 13.26
C ALA A 4 18.84 -29.97 13.43
N TYR A 5 17.95 -28.99 13.35
CA TYR A 5 18.27 -27.60 13.65
C TYR A 5 18.66 -27.46 15.14
N GLN A 6 19.61 -26.57 15.44
CA GLN A 6 20.08 -26.32 16.82
C GLN A 6 19.01 -25.68 17.73
N HIS A 7 17.95 -25.13 17.15
CA HIS A 7 16.78 -24.58 17.82
C HIS A 7 15.56 -24.70 16.90
N THR A 8 14.36 -24.45 17.43
CA THR A 8 13.14 -24.36 16.63
C THR A 8 13.31 -23.27 15.58
N PRO A 9 13.19 -23.57 14.27
CA PRO A 9 13.34 -22.56 13.22
C PRO A 9 12.36 -21.41 13.39
N ASP A 10 12.83 -20.20 13.13
CA ASP A 10 11.97 -19.02 13.09
C ASP A 10 10.89 -19.15 12.01
N ARG A 11 9.80 -18.40 12.17
CA ARG A 11 8.79 -18.27 11.12
C ARG A 11 9.43 -17.68 9.85
N PRO A 12 9.07 -18.17 8.66
CA PRO A 12 9.60 -17.64 7.41
C PRO A 12 9.20 -16.17 7.21
N TRP A 13 9.97 -15.45 6.39
CA TRP A 13 9.67 -14.08 6.02
C TRP A 13 8.35 -13.98 5.22
N ILE A 14 7.77 -12.79 5.21
CA ILE A 14 6.54 -12.50 4.48
C ILE A 14 6.88 -12.27 3.00
N PHE A 15 6.13 -12.91 2.10
CA PHE A 15 6.18 -12.62 0.67
C PHE A 15 5.27 -11.43 0.38
N ARG A 16 5.88 -10.28 0.11
CA ARG A 16 5.16 -9.01 -0.06
C ARG A 16 5.61 -8.32 -1.34
N THR A 17 4.99 -8.69 -2.46
CA THR A 17 5.30 -8.08 -3.75
C THR A 17 4.84 -6.62 -3.77
N TYR A 18 5.74 -5.75 -4.18
CA TYR A 18 5.44 -4.34 -4.45
C TYR A 18 4.70 -4.22 -5.78
N ALA A 19 3.46 -3.73 -5.72
CA ALA A 19 2.57 -3.70 -6.87
C ALA A 19 1.53 -2.57 -6.79
N GLY A 20 1.08 -2.13 -7.95
CA GLY A 20 0.05 -1.10 -8.14
C GLY A 20 0.27 -0.44 -9.49
N HIS A 21 -0.79 -0.30 -10.30
CA HIS A 21 -0.74 0.42 -11.58
C HIS A 21 -2.15 0.70 -12.10
N SER A 22 -2.26 1.64 -13.04
CA SER A 22 -3.49 1.99 -13.76
C SER A 22 -4.60 2.54 -12.85
N THR A 23 -5.49 1.69 -12.33
CA THR A 23 -6.64 2.12 -11.53
C THR A 23 -6.72 1.29 -10.24
N ALA A 24 -7.49 1.78 -9.26
CA ALA A 24 -7.72 1.06 -8.01
C ALA A 24 -8.29 -0.35 -8.24
N THR A 25 -9.29 -0.49 -9.13
CA THR A 25 -9.89 -1.79 -9.50
C THR A 25 -8.88 -2.75 -10.12
N LYS A 26 -8.07 -2.31 -11.08
CA LYS A 26 -7.05 -3.17 -11.71
C LYS A 26 -5.95 -3.56 -10.74
N SER A 27 -5.57 -2.65 -9.85
CA SER A 27 -4.61 -2.95 -8.77
C SER A 27 -5.19 -3.96 -7.77
N ASN A 28 -6.48 -3.86 -7.43
CA ASN A 28 -7.18 -4.86 -6.61
C ASN A 28 -7.18 -6.25 -7.27
N GLU A 29 -7.53 -6.34 -8.55
CA GLU A 29 -7.50 -7.60 -9.31
C GLU A 29 -6.10 -8.24 -9.27
N LEU A 30 -5.05 -7.43 -9.46
CA LEU A 30 -3.66 -7.85 -9.34
C LEU A 30 -3.34 -8.37 -7.94
N TYR A 31 -3.76 -7.66 -6.89
CA TYR A 31 -3.53 -8.06 -5.49
C TYR A 31 -4.20 -9.40 -5.17
N ARG A 32 -5.47 -9.55 -5.52
CA ARG A 32 -6.22 -10.80 -5.34
C ARG A 32 -5.57 -11.94 -6.11
N GLY A 33 -5.14 -11.70 -7.35
CA GLY A 33 -4.41 -12.67 -8.16
C GLY A 33 -3.09 -13.11 -7.54
N ASN A 34 -2.34 -12.18 -6.93
CA ASN A 34 -1.08 -12.52 -6.26
C ASN A 34 -1.28 -13.27 -4.95
N LEU A 35 -2.29 -12.88 -4.15
CA LEU A 35 -2.67 -13.60 -2.92
C LEU A 35 -3.09 -15.05 -3.23
N ALA A 36 -3.87 -15.25 -4.29
CA ALA A 36 -4.24 -16.59 -4.76
C ALA A 36 -3.03 -17.45 -5.21
N LYS A 37 -1.91 -16.81 -5.56
CA LYS A 37 -0.64 -17.47 -5.94
C LYS A 37 0.34 -17.63 -4.77
N GLY A 38 -0.08 -17.34 -3.54
CA GLY A 38 0.72 -17.56 -2.33
C GLY A 38 1.47 -16.34 -1.79
N GLN A 39 1.18 -15.12 -2.28
CA GLN A 39 1.61 -13.90 -1.62
C GLN A 39 0.97 -13.82 -0.21
N THR A 40 1.75 -13.41 0.81
CA THR A 40 1.30 -13.42 2.22
C THR A 40 1.15 -12.04 2.85
N GLY A 41 1.33 -10.98 2.07
CA GLY A 41 1.02 -9.60 2.45
C GLY A 41 1.06 -8.67 1.24
N LEU A 42 0.49 -7.46 1.35
CA LEU A 42 0.49 -6.49 0.25
C LEU A 42 1.56 -5.41 0.44
N SER A 43 2.14 -4.93 -0.66
CA SER A 43 2.94 -3.71 -0.69
C SER A 43 2.45 -2.83 -1.84
N ILE A 44 1.88 -1.68 -1.49
CA ILE A 44 1.15 -0.81 -2.41
C ILE A 44 2.10 0.23 -3.01
N ALA A 45 2.15 0.26 -4.33
CA ALA A 45 2.82 1.27 -5.14
C ALA A 45 1.83 2.35 -5.55
N PHE A 46 2.03 3.59 -5.13
CA PHE A 46 1.18 4.73 -5.51
C PHE A 46 1.74 5.45 -6.74
N ASP A 47 0.88 6.10 -7.51
CA ASP A 47 1.33 6.92 -8.64
C ASP A 47 2.07 8.18 -8.18
N LEU A 48 2.68 8.90 -9.14
CA LEU A 48 3.47 10.09 -8.80
C LEU A 48 2.60 11.22 -8.20
N PRO A 49 1.41 11.58 -8.76
CA PRO A 49 0.52 12.55 -8.15
C PRO A 49 0.15 12.24 -6.69
N THR A 50 -0.21 10.99 -6.39
CA THR A 50 -0.52 10.57 -5.02
C THR A 50 0.72 10.68 -4.13
N GLN A 51 1.92 10.34 -4.62
CA GLN A 51 3.16 10.49 -3.86
C GLN A 51 3.50 11.94 -3.54
N THR A 52 3.15 12.88 -4.42
CA THR A 52 3.42 14.32 -4.27
C THR A 52 2.20 15.13 -3.82
N ALA A 53 1.17 14.46 -3.30
CA ALA A 53 -0.04 15.07 -2.75
C ALA A 53 -0.85 15.94 -3.72
N TYR A 54 -0.77 15.66 -5.03
CA TYR A 54 -1.64 16.26 -6.03
C TYR A 54 -2.83 15.36 -6.36
N ASP A 55 -4.01 15.97 -6.48
CA ASP A 55 -5.16 15.33 -7.09
C ASP A 55 -4.90 15.06 -8.59
N ALA A 56 -5.59 14.07 -9.13
CA ALA A 56 -5.34 13.63 -10.51
C ALA A 56 -5.79 14.63 -11.58
N ASP A 57 -6.67 15.57 -11.25
CA ASP A 57 -7.10 16.68 -12.12
C ASP A 57 -6.22 17.93 -11.98
N HIS A 58 -5.25 17.92 -11.06
CA HIS A 58 -4.26 18.99 -10.95
C HIS A 58 -3.40 19.07 -12.23
N ILE A 59 -3.05 20.29 -12.65
CA ILE A 59 -2.33 20.52 -13.91
C ILE A 59 -0.98 19.78 -13.98
N LEU A 60 -0.29 19.64 -12.84
CA LEU A 60 0.99 18.92 -12.75
C LEU A 60 0.83 17.39 -12.76
N SER A 61 -0.38 16.86 -12.58
CA SER A 61 -0.65 15.42 -12.58
C SER A 61 -0.81 14.85 -13.99
N LYS A 62 -1.02 15.72 -14.99
CA LYS A 62 -1.33 15.32 -16.37
C LYS A 62 -0.23 14.41 -16.94
N GLY A 63 -0.62 13.19 -17.31
CA GLY A 63 0.28 12.18 -17.89
C GLY A 63 0.97 11.26 -16.88
N GLU A 64 0.82 11.51 -15.58
CA GLU A 64 1.44 10.71 -14.52
C GLU A 64 0.43 9.90 -13.70
N VAL A 65 -0.87 10.22 -13.81
CA VAL A 65 -1.96 9.51 -13.15
C VAL A 65 -1.96 8.02 -13.52
N GLY A 66 -1.79 7.16 -12.52
CA GLY A 66 -1.83 5.70 -12.69
C GLY A 66 -0.65 5.09 -13.48
N LYS A 67 0.35 5.88 -13.86
CA LYS A 67 1.45 5.43 -14.75
C LYS A 67 2.44 4.52 -14.05
N VAL A 68 2.84 4.87 -12.83
CA VAL A 68 3.88 4.17 -12.04
C VAL A 68 3.34 3.51 -10.76
N GLY A 69 2.03 3.59 -10.55
CA GLY A 69 1.38 3.12 -9.33
C GLY A 69 -0.13 3.30 -9.40
N VAL A 70 -0.82 2.98 -8.32
CA VAL A 70 -2.27 3.22 -8.19
C VAL A 70 -2.54 4.69 -7.82
N PRO A 71 -3.48 5.38 -8.50
CA PRO A 71 -3.96 6.68 -8.06
C PRO A 71 -4.90 6.53 -6.86
N VAL A 72 -4.70 7.31 -5.80
CA VAL A 72 -5.62 7.38 -4.66
C VAL A 72 -5.83 8.84 -4.26
N LYS A 73 -7.04 9.34 -4.45
CA LYS A 73 -7.42 10.74 -4.21
C LYS A 73 -8.34 10.91 -3.00
N HIS A 74 -9.12 9.88 -2.70
CA HIS A 74 -10.10 9.92 -1.63
C HIS A 74 -10.47 8.50 -1.16
N LEU A 75 -11.26 8.42 -0.08
CA LEU A 75 -11.71 7.15 0.51
C LEU A 75 -12.38 6.21 -0.51
N GLY A 76 -13.08 6.74 -1.52
CA GLY A 76 -13.69 5.93 -2.58
C GLY A 76 -12.69 5.07 -3.37
N ASP A 77 -11.45 5.54 -3.56
CA ASP A 77 -10.42 4.76 -4.25
C ASP A 77 -9.89 3.64 -3.36
N MET A 78 -9.79 3.89 -2.04
CA MET A 78 -9.42 2.86 -1.07
C MET A 78 -10.48 1.77 -1.00
N ARG A 79 -11.78 2.11 -1.09
CA ARG A 79 -12.86 1.12 -1.17
C ARG A 79 -12.65 0.17 -2.35
N LEU A 80 -12.37 0.73 -3.53
CA LEU A 80 -12.10 -0.06 -4.74
C LEU A 80 -10.81 -0.86 -4.63
N LEU A 81 -9.74 -0.27 -4.08
CA LEU A 81 -8.43 -0.90 -3.96
C LEU A 81 -8.44 -2.12 -3.05
N PHE A 82 -9.26 -2.08 -1.99
CA PHE A 82 -9.39 -3.15 -1.00
C PHE A 82 -10.71 -3.92 -1.11
N ASP A 83 -11.45 -3.79 -2.21
CA ASP A 83 -12.68 -4.57 -2.41
C ASP A 83 -12.40 -6.06 -2.28
N GLN A 84 -13.25 -6.77 -1.55
CA GLN A 84 -13.13 -8.23 -1.28
C GLN A 84 -11.80 -8.66 -0.64
N LEU A 85 -11.02 -7.75 -0.04
CA LEU A 85 -9.82 -8.07 0.71
C LEU A 85 -10.07 -7.92 2.22
N PRO A 86 -9.70 -8.92 3.06
CA PRO A 86 -9.93 -8.90 4.50
C PRO A 86 -8.88 -8.01 5.20
N LEU A 87 -9.18 -6.72 5.32
CA LEU A 87 -8.23 -5.69 5.79
C LEU A 87 -7.63 -6.02 7.18
N GLU A 88 -8.44 -6.59 8.07
CA GLU A 88 -8.09 -6.98 9.44
C GLU A 88 -7.09 -8.17 9.50
N GLU A 89 -7.09 -9.03 8.48
CA GLU A 89 -6.22 -10.21 8.40
C GLU A 89 -4.94 -9.95 7.58
N MET A 90 -4.96 -8.91 6.76
CA MET A 90 -3.84 -8.59 5.89
C MET A 90 -2.71 -7.90 6.62
N ASN A 91 -1.49 -8.20 6.17
CA ASN A 91 -0.35 -7.36 6.43
C ASN A 91 -0.13 -6.42 5.23
N THR A 92 -0.39 -5.12 5.40
CA THR A 92 -0.37 -4.12 4.31
C THR A 92 0.77 -3.13 4.48
N SER A 93 1.61 -2.99 3.46
CA SER A 93 2.66 -1.96 3.40
C SER A 93 2.25 -0.90 2.39
N MET A 94 2.43 0.36 2.74
CA MET A 94 2.17 1.50 1.88
C MET A 94 3.50 2.26 1.69
N THR A 95 4.03 2.22 0.47
CA THR A 95 5.26 2.96 0.12
C THR A 95 4.89 4.40 -0.19
N ILE A 96 4.64 5.18 0.86
CA ILE A 96 4.18 6.56 0.80
C ILE A 96 4.88 7.37 1.89
N ASN A 97 5.24 8.63 1.59
CA ASN A 97 6.07 9.47 2.47
C ASN A 97 5.42 10.81 2.77
N ALA A 98 5.56 11.82 1.90
CA ALA A 98 5.05 13.16 2.20
C ALA A 98 3.55 13.20 2.60
N PRO A 99 2.64 12.46 1.92
CA PRO A 99 1.24 12.36 2.35
C PRO A 99 0.95 11.09 3.18
N ALA A 100 1.94 10.49 3.85
CA ALA A 100 1.76 9.23 4.57
C ALA A 100 0.69 9.30 5.66
N ALA A 101 0.62 10.41 6.41
CA ALA A 101 -0.38 10.60 7.46
C ALA A 101 -1.81 10.60 6.89
N TRP A 102 -2.00 11.27 5.74
CA TRP A 102 -3.30 11.31 5.06
C TRP A 102 -3.67 9.93 4.48
N MET A 103 -2.73 9.25 3.84
CA MET A 103 -2.95 7.90 3.31
C MET A 103 -3.30 6.90 4.41
N LEU A 104 -2.62 6.98 5.56
CA LEU A 104 -2.93 6.18 6.75
C LEU A 104 -4.33 6.50 7.28
N ALA A 105 -4.73 7.77 7.29
CA ALA A 105 -6.07 8.17 7.71
C ALA A 105 -7.16 7.57 6.79
N LEU A 106 -6.94 7.54 5.47
CA LEU A 106 -7.85 6.88 4.53
C LEU A 106 -7.91 5.36 4.77
N TYR A 107 -6.78 4.72 5.05
CA TYR A 107 -6.71 3.28 5.37
C TYR A 107 -7.49 2.95 6.64
N VAL A 108 -7.32 3.74 7.71
CA VAL A 108 -8.03 3.57 8.97
C VAL A 108 -9.52 3.89 8.82
N ALA A 109 -9.88 4.94 8.07
CA ALA A 109 -11.27 5.28 7.80
C ALA A 109 -12.01 4.16 7.04
N LEU A 110 -11.33 3.47 6.12
CA LEU A 110 -11.89 2.31 5.45
C LEU A 110 -12.13 1.15 6.44
N ALA A 111 -11.18 0.90 7.35
CA ALA A 111 -11.34 -0.11 8.40
C ALA A 111 -12.56 0.20 9.29
N ASP A 112 -12.69 1.46 9.72
CA ASP A 112 -13.84 1.91 10.51
C ASP A 112 -15.17 1.72 9.76
N GLU A 113 -15.22 2.10 8.48
CA GLU A 113 -16.41 1.96 7.64
C GLU A 113 -16.85 0.49 7.50
N ARG A 114 -15.89 -0.44 7.48
CA ARG A 114 -16.13 -1.88 7.41
C ARG A 114 -16.41 -2.53 8.77
N GLY A 115 -16.20 -1.80 9.87
CA GLY A 115 -16.31 -2.33 11.23
C GLY A 115 -15.13 -3.21 11.66
N ASP A 116 -13.98 -3.09 10.99
CA ASP A 116 -12.74 -3.80 11.35
C ASP A 116 -12.14 -3.22 12.64
N ASP A 117 -11.55 -4.05 13.52
CA ASP A 117 -10.88 -3.54 14.72
C ASP A 117 -9.51 -2.94 14.33
N ARG A 118 -9.36 -1.62 14.54
CA ARG A 118 -8.09 -0.91 14.31
C ARG A 118 -6.88 -1.58 14.96
N LYS A 119 -7.06 -2.22 16.12
CA LYS A 119 -5.98 -2.90 16.86
C LYS A 119 -5.45 -4.14 16.14
N LYS A 120 -6.23 -4.72 15.23
CA LYS A 120 -5.81 -5.87 14.42
C LYS A 120 -5.18 -5.47 13.09
N LEU A 121 -5.31 -4.21 12.66
CA LEU A 121 -4.63 -3.73 11.46
C LEU A 121 -3.12 -3.91 11.60
N ARG A 122 -2.52 -4.65 10.67
CA ARG A 122 -1.08 -4.92 10.62
C ARG A 122 -0.50 -4.33 9.35
N GLY A 123 0.59 -3.59 9.48
CA GLY A 123 1.15 -2.96 8.31
C GLY A 123 2.30 -2.00 8.58
N THR A 124 2.66 -1.28 7.53
CA THR A 124 3.71 -0.27 7.56
C THR A 124 3.37 0.85 6.59
N THR A 125 3.52 2.09 7.02
CA THR A 125 3.69 3.24 6.13
C THR A 125 5.17 3.56 6.08
N GLN A 126 5.74 3.80 4.89
CA GLN A 126 7.16 4.10 4.79
C GLN A 126 7.55 5.33 5.63
N ASN A 127 6.84 6.44 5.48
CA ASN A 127 6.94 7.64 6.34
C ASN A 127 8.37 8.08 6.69
N ASP A 128 9.29 7.98 5.74
CA ASP A 128 10.66 8.44 5.89
C ASP A 128 10.86 9.63 4.94
N ILE A 129 10.68 10.83 5.49
CA ILE A 129 10.75 12.08 4.74
C ILE A 129 12.21 12.52 4.50
N VAL A 130 13.15 12.13 5.37
CA VAL A 130 14.55 12.55 5.25
C VAL A 130 15.17 12.00 3.98
N LYS A 131 14.91 10.72 3.64
CA LYS A 131 15.39 10.15 2.37
C LYS A 131 14.79 10.81 1.14
N GLU A 132 13.61 11.45 1.25
CA GLU A 132 12.98 12.14 0.13
C GLU A 132 13.82 13.33 -0.32
N TYR A 133 14.33 14.12 0.64
CA TYR A 133 15.24 15.23 0.32
C TYR A 133 16.61 14.75 -0.17
N LEU A 134 17.10 13.60 0.33
CA LEU A 134 18.45 13.12 0.03
C LEU A 134 18.57 12.40 -1.32
N SER A 135 17.55 11.63 -1.74
CA SER A 135 17.71 10.74 -2.91
C SER A 135 16.45 10.45 -3.73
N ARG A 136 15.24 10.57 -3.16
CA ARG A 136 14.02 10.11 -3.85
C ARG A 136 13.18 11.21 -4.50
N GLY A 137 13.14 12.41 -3.93
CA GLY A 137 12.56 13.61 -4.56
C GLY A 137 11.04 13.74 -4.49
N THR A 138 10.31 12.95 -3.69
CA THR A 138 8.85 13.06 -3.53
C THR A 138 8.44 13.76 -2.22
N TYR A 139 9.20 14.77 -1.80
CA TYR A 139 8.85 15.64 -0.68
C TYR A 139 7.82 16.71 -1.10
N VAL A 140 7.10 17.28 -0.12
CA VAL A 140 6.07 18.31 -0.36
C VAL A 140 6.28 19.54 0.52
N PHE A 141 6.60 19.34 1.81
CA PHE A 141 6.80 20.40 2.80
C PHE A 141 8.27 20.67 3.08
#